data_AF-A0A645J7R0-F1
#
_entry.id   AF-A0A645J7R0-F1
#
_cell.length_a   1.000
_cell.length_b   1.000
_cell.length_c   1.000
_cell.angle_alpha   90.00
_cell.angle_beta   90.00
_cell.angle_gamma   90.00
#
_symmetry.space_group_name_H-M   'P 1'
#
loop_
_entity.id
_entity.type
_entity.pdbx_description
1 polymer ?
#
loop_
_entity_poly.entity_id
_entity_poly.type
_entity_poly.pdbx_seq_one_letter_code
_entity_poly.pdbx_strand_id
1 'polypeptide(L)'
;MEGTSLKPLLSGGQVNDHVLCWEHQGNAAIRSGRWKAVMAYPGEWELYDIEQDRGETHNLADSHREVLYALIMRYTQWADRCGVIPRERILRIPGRKTIHNEYCGWMI
;
A
#
# COMPACT_ATOMS: atom_id res chain seq x y z
N MET A 1 0.99 -17.64 -1.93
CA MET A 1 1.42 -17.55 -0.52
C MET A 1 2.38 -16.37 -0.48
N GLU A 2 2.04 -15.29 0.23
CA GLU A 2 2.73 -14.02 0.08
C GLU A 2 3.85 -13.78 1.10
N GLY A 3 3.86 -14.54 2.21
CA GLY A 3 4.90 -14.45 3.24
C GLY A 3 6.13 -15.28 2.91
N THR A 4 7.31 -14.79 3.31
CA THR A 4 8.57 -15.54 3.32
C THR A 4 9.05 -15.74 4.76
N SER A 5 9.63 -16.90 5.07
CA SER A 5 10.17 -17.18 6.40
C SER A 5 11.33 -16.25 6.76
N LEU A 6 11.28 -15.67 7.96
CA LEU A 6 12.36 -14.83 8.52
C LEU A 6 13.53 -15.63 9.11
N LYS A 7 13.40 -16.97 9.24
CA LYS A 7 14.43 -17.83 9.85
C LYS A 7 15.86 -17.61 9.30
N PRO A 8 16.09 -17.46 7.97
CA PRO A 8 17.43 -17.22 7.44
C PRO A 8 18.05 -15.92 7.98
N LEU A 9 17.28 -14.84 8.02
CA LEU A 9 17.72 -13.55 8.56
C LEU A 9 18.07 -13.65 10.04
N LEU A 10 17.23 -14.32 10.83
CA LEU A 10 17.44 -14.52 12.26
C LEU A 10 18.66 -15.41 12.57
N SER A 11 19.13 -16.18 11.59
CA SER A 11 20.30 -17.07 11.72
C SER A 11 21.58 -16.44 11.16
N GLY A 12 21.59 -15.13 10.90
CA GLY A 12 22.74 -14.40 10.34
C GLY A 12 22.92 -14.53 8.83
N GLY A 13 21.96 -15.14 8.13
CA GLY A 13 21.93 -15.18 6.67
C GLY A 13 21.35 -13.89 6.06
N GLN A 14 21.39 -13.80 4.73
CA GLN A 14 20.76 -12.73 3.98
C GLN A 14 19.41 -13.18 3.44
N VAL A 15 18.49 -12.22 3.32
CA VAL A 15 17.22 -12.38 2.59
C VAL A 15 17.22 -11.40 1.43
N ASN A 16 16.52 -11.76 0.35
CA ASN A 16 16.40 -10.89 -0.81
C ASN A 16 15.58 -9.64 -0.47
N ASP A 17 15.71 -8.60 -1.29
CA ASP A 17 14.79 -7.46 -1.21
C ASP A 17 13.35 -7.96 -1.45
N HIS A 18 12.45 -7.61 -0.54
CA HIS A 18 11.08 -8.09 -0.53
C HIS A 18 10.13 -6.93 -0.81
N VAL A 19 9.26 -7.12 -1.79
CA VAL A 19 8.12 -6.23 -2.00
C VAL A 19 7.10 -6.48 -0.90
N LEU A 20 6.71 -5.42 -0.20
CA LEU A 20 5.66 -5.45 0.81
C LEU A 20 4.44 -4.72 0.26
N CYS A 21 3.25 -5.31 0.41
CA CYS A 21 1.99 -4.75 -0.05
C CYS A 21 0.97 -4.71 1.09
N TRP A 22 0.09 -3.71 1.07
CA TRP A 22 -0.99 -3.54 2.04
C TRP A 22 -2.29 -3.16 1.33
N GLU A 23 -3.40 -3.71 1.79
CA GLU A 23 -4.75 -3.21 1.51
C GLU A 23 -5.50 -3.09 2.82
N HIS A 24 -6.20 -1.97 3.01
CA HIS A 24 -7.10 -1.80 4.14
C HIS A 24 -8.26 -0.84 3.81
N GLN A 25 -9.43 -1.43 3.57
CA GLN A 25 -10.69 -0.72 3.31
C GLN A 25 -10.60 0.26 2.13
N GLY A 26 -9.88 -0.13 1.08
CA GLY A 26 -9.63 0.69 -0.09
C GLY A 26 -8.33 1.47 -0.04
N ASN A 27 -7.74 1.71 1.14
CA ASN A 27 -6.39 2.25 1.23
C ASN A 27 -5.40 1.20 0.72
N ALA A 28 -4.36 1.65 0.02
CA ALA A 28 -3.37 0.78 -0.59
C ALA A 28 -1.95 1.27 -0.29
N ALA A 29 -1.01 0.34 -0.19
CA ALA A 29 0.40 0.68 -0.18
C ALA A 29 1.25 -0.43 -0.78
N ILE A 30 2.40 -0.05 -1.32
CA ILE A 30 3.47 -0.96 -1.75
C ILE A 30 4.82 -0.35 -1.41
N ARG A 31 5.76 -1.16 -0.93
CA ARG A 31 7.16 -0.80 -0.70
C ARG A 31 8.08 -1.78 -1.41
N SER A 32 9.07 -1.26 -2.14
CA SER A 32 10.15 -2.02 -2.77
C SER A 32 11.45 -1.22 -2.63
N GLY A 33 12.43 -1.79 -1.91
CA GLY A 33 13.64 -1.06 -1.53
C GLY A 33 13.34 0.28 -0.85
N ARG A 34 13.89 1.36 -1.41
CA ARG A 34 13.72 2.74 -0.93
C ARG A 34 12.39 3.39 -1.28
N TRP A 35 11.63 2.82 -2.21
CA TRP A 35 10.42 3.46 -2.71
C TRP A 35 9.19 2.91 -2.00
N LYS A 36 8.30 3.82 -1.60
CA LYS A 36 6.96 3.50 -1.10
C LYS A 36 5.94 4.28 -1.90
N ALA A 37 4.93 3.60 -2.43
CA ALA A 37 3.73 4.23 -2.96
C ALA A 37 2.56 3.95 -2.03
N VAL A 38 1.72 4.95 -1.79
CA VAL A 38 0.55 4.88 -0.90
C VAL A 38 -0.64 5.58 -1.54
N MET A 39 -1.85 5.10 -1.27
CA MET A 39 -3.10 5.73 -1.66
C MET A 39 -4.07 5.68 -0.49
N ALA A 40 -4.52 6.86 -0.07
CA ALA A 40 -5.62 7.02 0.87
C ALA A 40 -6.93 7.13 0.09
N TYR A 41 -7.85 6.16 0.24
CA TYR A 41 -9.07 6.12 -0.57
C TYR A 41 -10.01 7.30 -0.26
N PRO A 42 -10.64 7.95 -1.26
CA PRO A 42 -10.60 7.68 -2.71
C PRO A 42 -9.59 8.57 -3.47
N GLY A 43 -8.52 8.99 -2.81
CA GLY A 43 -7.49 9.87 -3.33
C GLY A 43 -6.56 9.21 -4.35
N GLU A 44 -5.56 9.99 -4.77
CA GLU A 44 -4.56 9.56 -5.75
C GLU A 44 -3.38 8.85 -5.08
N TRP A 45 -2.56 8.20 -5.89
CA TRP A 45 -1.33 7.60 -5.42
C TRP A 45 -0.25 8.66 -5.20
N GLU A 46 0.46 8.52 -4.08
CA GLU A 46 1.62 9.32 -3.73
C GLU A 46 2.87 8.43 -3.73
N LEU A 47 4.04 9.03 -3.93
CA LEU A 47 5.32 8.32 -3.95
C LEU A 47 6.30 8.97 -2.97
N TYR A 48 7.00 8.14 -2.19
CA TYR A 48 7.97 8.58 -1.21
C TYR A 48 9.27 7.78 -1.30
N ASP A 49 10.39 8.46 -1.10
CA ASP A 49 11.70 7.87 -0.89
C ASP A 49 11.95 7.71 0.61
N ILE A 50 11.64 6.54 1.14
CA ILE A 50 11.64 6.28 2.58
C ILE A 50 13.05 6.17 3.19
N GLU A 51 14.10 6.13 2.37
CA GLU A 51 15.47 6.21 2.87
C GLU A 51 15.86 7.65 3.20
N GLN A 52 15.36 8.62 2.42
CA GLN A 52 15.61 10.05 2.63
C GLN A 52 14.53 10.71 3.48
N ASP A 53 13.29 10.26 3.36
CA ASP A 53 12.11 10.83 4.00
C ASP A 53 11.25 9.72 4.62
N ARG A 54 11.69 9.24 5.79
CA ARG A 54 10.96 8.24 6.58
C ARG A 54 9.59 8.74 7.07
N GLY A 55 9.36 10.04 7.05
CA GLY A 55 8.13 10.68 7.52
C GLY A 55 7.05 10.81 6.46
N GLU A 56 7.35 10.48 5.19
CA GLU A 56 6.41 10.60 4.06
C GLU A 56 5.87 12.03 3.94
N THR A 57 6.77 13.01 4.02
CA THR A 57 6.46 14.44 4.02
C THR A 57 6.59 15.10 2.65
N HIS A 58 7.31 14.47 1.72
CA HIS A 58 7.57 15.01 0.39
C HIS A 58 7.12 14.05 -0.72
N ASN A 59 5.95 14.32 -1.30
CA ASN A 59 5.39 13.53 -2.40
C ASN A 59 6.19 13.75 -3.71
N LEU A 60 6.72 12.66 -4.25
CA LEU A 60 7.56 12.57 -5.45
C LEU A 60 6.83 12.00 -6.68
N ALA A 61 5.50 11.84 -6.60
CA ALA A 61 4.70 11.19 -7.65
C ALA A 61 4.88 11.86 -9.02
N ASP A 62 4.90 13.19 -9.06
CA ASP A 62 5.02 13.96 -10.31
C ASP A 62 6.41 13.95 -10.93
N SER A 63 7.46 13.89 -10.10
CA SER A 63 8.85 13.90 -10.55
C SER A 63 9.39 12.52 -10.90
N HIS A 64 8.77 11.44 -10.40
CA HIS A 64 9.20 10.05 -10.60
C HIS A 64 8.03 9.15 -11.02
N ARG A 65 7.27 9.59 -12.03
CA ARG A 65 6.05 8.90 -12.51
C ARG A 65 6.31 7.47 -12.96
N GLU A 66 7.46 7.21 -13.58
CA GLU A 66 7.87 5.88 -14.03
C GLU A 66 8.05 4.90 -12.87
N VAL A 67 8.62 5.37 -11.75
CA VAL A 67 8.76 4.58 -10.52
C VAL A 67 7.40 4.31 -9.92
N LEU A 68 6.56 5.34 -9.84
CA LEU A 68 5.21 5.23 -9.33
C LEU A 68 4.39 4.20 -10.13
N TYR A 69 4.39 4.28 -11.46
CA TYR A 69 3.68 3.33 -12.30
C TYR A 69 4.19 1.90 -12.14
N ALA A 70 5.51 1.70 -12.06
CA ALA A 70 6.09 0.37 -11.83
C ALA A 70 5.63 -0.24 -10.50
N LEU A 71 5.54 0.58 -9.45
CA LEU A 71 5.01 0.15 -8.16
C LEU A 71 3.51 -0.13 -8.20
N ILE A 72 2.71 0.75 -8.80
CA ILE A 72 1.25 0.53 -8.95
C ILE A 72 1.00 -0.77 -9.71
N MET A 73 1.71 -1.03 -10.80
CA MET A 73 1.58 -2.29 -11.55
C MET A 73 1.90 -3.52 -10.69
N ARG A 74 2.97 -3.48 -9.90
CA ARG A 74 3.31 -4.57 -8.96
C ARG A 74 2.24 -4.75 -7.88
N TYR A 75 1.70 -3.64 -7.37
CA TYR A 75 0.60 -3.67 -6.41
C TYR A 75 -0.64 -4.31 -7.01
N THR A 76 -1.06 -3.91 -8.21
CA THR A 76 -2.21 -4.50 -8.92
C THR A 76 -2.04 -6.00 -9.11
N GLN A 77 -0.87 -6.45 -9.56
CA GLN A 77 -0.58 -7.88 -9.71
C GLN A 77 -0.68 -8.64 -8.39
N TRP A 78 -0.23 -8.05 -7.29
CA TRP A 78 -0.38 -8.65 -5.96
C TRP A 78 -1.84 -8.67 -5.51
N ALA A 79 -2.56 -7.56 -5.70
CA ALA A 79 -3.96 -7.41 -5.31
C ALA A 79 -4.85 -8.44 -6.03
N ASP A 80 -4.60 -8.68 -7.32
CA ASP A 80 -5.28 -9.70 -8.12
C ASP A 80 -5.04 -11.11 -7.58
N ARG A 81 -3.77 -11.46 -7.28
CA ARG A 81 -3.43 -12.77 -6.70
C ARG A 81 -4.06 -12.99 -5.32
N CYS A 82 -4.17 -11.93 -4.53
CA CYS A 82 -4.76 -11.95 -3.19
C CYS A 82 -6.28 -11.89 -3.20
N GLY A 83 -6.91 -11.65 -4.36
CA GLY A 83 -8.36 -11.48 -4.46
C GLY A 83 -8.89 -10.23 -3.76
N VAL A 84 -8.08 -9.17 -3.71
CA VAL A 84 -8.51 -7.86 -3.19
C VAL A 84 -9.74 -7.40 -3.97
N ILE A 85 -10.80 -7.04 -3.25
CA ILE A 85 -12.05 -6.57 -3.86
C ILE A 85 -12.05 -5.04 -3.85
N PRO A 86 -12.29 -4.37 -5.00
CA PRO A 86 -12.39 -2.91 -5.06
C PRO A 86 -13.39 -2.34 -4.05
N ARG A 87 -13.01 -1.23 -3.41
CA ARG A 87 -13.77 -0.64 -2.30
C ARG A 87 -15.19 -0.25 -2.71
N GLU A 88 -15.37 0.19 -3.94
CA GLU A 88 -16.66 0.58 -4.53
C GLU A 88 -17.60 -0.61 -4.65
N ARG A 89 -17.08 -1.78 -5.02
CA ARG A 89 -17.89 -3.01 -5.08
C ARG A 89 -18.39 -3.38 -3.69
N ILE A 90 -17.52 -3.24 -2.70
CA ILE A 90 -17.82 -3.49 -1.29
C ILE A 90 -18.85 -2.49 -0.73
N LEU A 91 -18.83 -1.23 -1.16
CA LEU A 91 -19.82 -0.22 -0.78
C LEU A 91 -21.20 -0.45 -1.42
N ARG A 92 -21.25 -1.12 -2.57
CA ARG A 92 -22.50 -1.39 -3.32
C ARG A 92 -23.25 -2.63 -2.85
N ILE A 93 -22.74 -3.39 -1.87
CA ILE A 93 -23.38 -4.60 -1.36
C ILE A 93 -24.69 -4.21 -0.63
N PRO A 94 -25.87 -4.66 -1.12
CA PRO A 94 -27.15 -4.35 -0.49
C PRO A 94 -27.21 -4.86 0.96
N GLY A 95 -27.81 -4.08 1.86
CA GLY A 95 -27.97 -4.44 3.27
C GLY A 95 -26.73 -4.23 4.16
N ARG A 96 -25.58 -3.83 3.58
CA ARG A 96 -24.42 -3.39 4.37
C ARG A 96 -24.68 -1.98 4.89
N LYS A 97 -24.96 -1.85 6.20
CA LYS A 97 -25.02 -0.53 6.83
C LYS A 97 -23.64 0.11 6.73
N THR A 98 -23.49 1.15 5.91
CA THR A 98 -22.33 2.03 5.97
C THR A 98 -22.37 2.68 7.35
N ILE A 99 -21.56 2.21 8.29
CA ILE A 99 -21.26 2.97 9.49
C ILE A 99 -20.48 4.20 9.01
N HIS A 100 -21.21 5.25 8.66
CA HIS A 100 -20.69 6.60 8.67
C HIS A 100 -20.34 6.85 10.13
N ASN A 101 -19.08 6.64 10.50
CA ASN A 101 -18.64 6.99 11.83
C ASN A 101 -18.54 8.51 11.84
N GLU A 102 -19.58 9.17 12.35
CA GLU A 102 -19.64 10.63 12.56
C GLU A 102 -18.59 11.13 13.58
N TYR A 103 -17.70 10.24 14.07
CA TYR A 103 -16.67 10.52 15.07
C TYR A 103 -15.23 10.52 14.55
N CYS A 104 -14.97 10.48 13.23
CA CYS A 104 -13.61 10.69 12.69
C CYS A 104 -13.25 12.20 12.63
N GLY A 105 -13.46 12.88 13.76
CA GLY A 105 -13.24 14.31 13.97
C GLY A 105 -12.23 14.63 15.08
N TRP A 106 -11.33 13.69 15.41
CA TRP A 106 -10.24 13.95 16.37
C TRP A 106 -8.93 13.36 15.83
N MET A 107 -8.15 14.24 15.22
CA MET A 107 -6.72 14.52 15.49
C MET A 107 -5.84 13.37 15.98
N ILE A 108 -4.72 13.17 15.25
CA ILE A 108 -3.43 12.52 15.58
C ILE A 108 -3.42 11.05 16.03
#